data_AF-A0A928RC86-F1
#
_entry.id   AF-A0A928RC86-F1
#
_cell.length_a   1.000
_cell.length_b   1.000
_cell.length_c   1.000
_cell.angle_alpha   90.00
_cell.angle_beta   90.00
_cell.angle_gamma   90.00
#
_symmetry.space_group_name_H-M   'P 1'
#
loop_
_entity.id
_entity.type
_entity.pdbx_description
1 polymer ?
#
loop_
_entity_poly.entity_id
_entity_poly.type
_entity_poly.pdbx_seq_one_letter_code
_entity_poly.pdbx_strand_id
1 'polypeptide(L)' 'DYVMAAGSIGEGTDYADLVIIDKDFTADEYGVAFRKGSDMTAKVNAIIAELLADGTLKEIADKYKLGELLLGE' A
#
# COMPACT_ATOMS: atom_id res chain seq x y z
N ASP A 1 0.24 7.65 -10.82
CA ASP A 1 0.08 6.94 -9.54
C ASP A 1 0.11 5.45 -9.83
N TYR A 2 1.08 4.74 -9.27
CA TYR A 2 1.33 3.32 -9.56
C TYR A 2 0.24 2.42 -8.96
N VAL A 3 -0.16 2.66 -7.71
CA VAL A 3 -1.14 1.84 -6.99
C VAL A 3 -2.50 1.89 -7.68
N MET A 4 -2.95 3.08 -8.06
CA MET A 4 -4.20 3.25 -8.81
C MET A 4 -4.16 2.55 -10.17
N ALA A 5 -3.04 2.66 -10.89
CA ALA A 5 -2.87 1.97 -12.17
C ALA A 5 -2.93 0.44 -11.98
N ALA A 6 -2.20 -0.10 -11.00
CA ALA A 6 -2.15 -1.53 -10.71
C ALA A 6 -3.53 -2.11 -10.34
N GLY A 7 -4.35 -1.35 -9.61
CA GLY A 7 -5.72 -1.74 -9.27
C GLY A 7 -6.73 -1.62 -10.42
N SER A 8 -6.42 -0.86 -11.47
CA SER A 8 -7.35 -0.56 -12.56
C SER A 8 -7.15 -1.45 -13.80
N ILE A 9 -6.03 -2.15 -13.91
CA ILE A 9 -5.68 -2.98 -15.09
C ILE A 9 -5.79 -4.49 -14.78
N GLY A 10 -5.77 -5.30 -15.83
CA GLY A 10 -5.78 -6.76 -15.73
C GLY A 10 -7.16 -7.39 -15.98
N GLU A 11 -7.21 -8.71 -15.89
CA GLU A 11 -8.40 -9.49 -16.22
C GLU A 11 -9.60 -9.05 -15.35
N GLY A 12 -10.73 -8.77 -16.00
CA GLY A 12 -11.96 -8.35 -15.34
C GLY A 12 -12.10 -6.85 -15.08
N THR A 13 -11.18 -6.00 -15.57
CA THR A 13 -11.31 -4.54 -15.53
C THR A 13 -11.63 -3.95 -16.90
N ASP A 14 -12.07 -2.68 -16.94
CA ASP A 14 -12.28 -1.92 -18.17
C ASP A 14 -10.98 -1.66 -18.97
N TYR A 15 -9.82 -1.93 -18.36
CA TYR A 15 -8.49 -1.68 -18.91
C TYR A 15 -7.63 -2.96 -18.96
N ALA A 16 -8.25 -4.09 -19.31
CA ALA A 16 -7.58 -5.40 -19.32
C ALA A 16 -6.35 -5.47 -20.23
N ASP A 17 -6.33 -4.70 -21.33
CA ASP A 17 -5.24 -4.69 -22.32
C ASP A 17 -4.10 -3.70 -21.99
N LEU A 18 -4.20 -2.96 -20.88
CA LEU A 18 -3.17 -2.02 -20.46
C LEU A 18 -2.11 -2.71 -19.59
N VAL A 19 -0.86 -2.26 -19.74
CA VAL A 19 0.28 -2.72 -18.93
C VAL A 19 0.99 -1.53 -18.30
N ILE A 20 1.50 -1.72 -17.08
CA ILE A 20 2.41 -0.76 -16.46
C ILE A 20 3.80 -0.97 -17.07
N ILE A 21 4.38 0.10 -17.61
CA ILE A 21 5.76 0.10 -18.06
C ILE A 21 6.65 0.45 -16.88
N ASP A 22 7.53 -0.48 -16.52
CA ASP A 22 8.57 -0.23 -15.53
C ASP A 22 9.58 0.78 -16.09
N LYS A 23 9.77 1.87 -15.36
CA LYS A 23 10.63 3.00 -15.71
C LYS A 23 11.05 3.65 -14.40
N ASP A 24 12.27 4.17 -14.35
CA ASP A 24 12.85 4.83 -13.16
C ASP A 24 12.02 6.05 -12.69
N PHE A 25 10.93 5.77 -11.99
CA PHE A 25 10.14 6.73 -11.24
C PHE A 25 10.59 6.70 -9.79
N THR A 26 10.55 7.86 -9.15
CA THR A 26 10.80 7.96 -7.70
C THR A 26 9.79 7.08 -6.95
N ALA A 27 10.26 6.35 -5.93
CA ALA A 27 9.38 5.60 -5.05
C ALA A 27 8.50 6.56 -4.24
N ASP A 28 7.19 6.38 -4.33
CA ASP A 28 6.21 7.10 -3.52
C ASP A 28 5.83 6.22 -2.32
N GLU A 29 6.07 6.70 -1.10
CA GLU A 29 5.66 6.03 0.13
C GLU A 29 4.33 6.59 0.65
N TYR A 30 3.42 5.71 1.04
CA TYR A 30 2.12 6.09 1.60
C TYR A 30 2.13 6.02 3.12
N GLY A 31 1.49 6.99 3.77
CA GLY A 31 1.36 7.04 5.23
C GLY A 31 0.03 7.64 5.67
N VAL A 32 -0.37 7.37 6.91
CA VAL A 32 -1.59 7.90 7.50
C VAL A 32 -1.29 9.25 8.15
N ALA A 33 -1.78 10.33 7.54
CA ALA A 33 -1.57 11.69 8.06
C ALA A 33 -2.63 12.06 9.12
N PHE A 34 -2.17 12.75 10.17
CA PHE A 34 -3.03 13.34 11.20
C PHE A 34 -2.78 14.85 11.31
N ARG A 35 -3.70 15.57 11.95
CA ARG A 35 -3.51 17.00 12.27
C ARG A 35 -2.18 17.21 13.02
N LYS A 36 -1.54 18.36 12.80
CA LYS A 36 -0.32 18.75 13.53
C LYS A 36 -0.55 18.71 15.04
N GLY A 37 0.35 18.07 15.78
CA GLY A 37 0.25 17.91 17.24
C GLY A 37 -0.73 16.81 17.69
N SER A 38 -1.19 15.93 16.79
CA SER A 38 -2.02 14.78 17.14
C SER A 38 -1.24 13.73 17.93
N ASP A 39 -1.85 13.19 18.98
CA ASP A 39 -1.37 12.01 19.70
C ASP A 39 -1.67 10.70 18.94
N MET A 40 -2.49 10.75 17.88
CA MET A 40 -2.86 9.57 17.10
C MET A 40 -1.72 8.99 16.28
N THR A 41 -0.76 9.80 15.82
CA THR A 41 0.35 9.30 15.01
C THR A 41 1.12 8.20 15.75
N ALA A 42 1.44 8.42 17.03
CA ALA A 42 2.16 7.43 17.83
C ALA A 42 1.32 6.17 18.07
N LYS A 43 0.02 6.33 18.38
CA LYS A 43 -0.90 5.21 18.63
C LYS A 43 -1.09 4.35 17.38
N VAL A 44 -1.30 4.98 16.23
CA VAL A 44 -1.50 4.26 14.96
C VAL A 44 -0.22 3.59 14.49
N ASN A 45 0.95 4.21 14.67
CA ASN A 45 2.21 3.55 14.36
C ASN A 45 2.43 2.28 15.22
N ALA A 46 2.07 2.33 16.51
CA ALA A 46 2.16 1.15 17.38
C ALA A 46 1.22 0.03 16.91
N ILE A 47 -0.03 0.35 16.57
CA ILE A 47 -0.99 -0.63 16.05
C ILE A 47 -0.52 -1.21 14.71
N ILE A 48 -0.02 -0.38 13.79
CA ILE A 48 0.52 -0.85 12.50
C ILE A 48 1.70 -1.81 12.72
N ALA A 49 2.58 -1.52 13.68
CA ALA A 49 3.69 -2.41 14.02
C ALA A 49 3.21 -3.76 14.59
N GLU A 50 2.17 -3.77 15.44
CA GLU A 50 1.55 -5.00 15.94
C GLU A 50 0.94 -5.83 14.79
N LEU A 51 0.20 -5.19 13.88
CA LEU A 51 -0.42 -5.84 12.71
C LEU A 51 0.60 -6.31 11.66
N LEU A 52 1.76 -5.66 11.58
CA LEU A 52 2.89 -6.13 10.78
C LEU A 52 3.47 -7.40 11.41
N ALA A 53 3.73 -7.38 12.71
CA ALA A 53 4.34 -8.48 13.43
C ALA A 53 3.44 -9.74 13.48
N ASP A 54 2.12 -9.57 13.57
CA ASP A 54 1.17 -10.70 13.57
C ASP A 54 0.76 -11.19 12.17
N GLY A 55 1.21 -10.51 11.12
CA GLY A 55 0.94 -10.87 9.72
C GLY A 55 -0.40 -10.36 9.17
N THR A 56 -1.25 -9.75 9.98
CA THR A 56 -2.56 -9.22 9.54
C THR A 56 -2.39 -8.20 8.41
N LEU A 57 -1.38 -7.32 8.50
CA LEU A 57 -1.16 -6.31 7.47
C LEU A 57 -0.72 -6.94 6.14
N LYS A 58 0.04 -8.05 6.19
CA LYS A 58 0.43 -8.83 5.01
C LYS A 58 -0.78 -9.50 4.36
N GLU A 59 -1.67 -10.10 5.16
CA GLU A 59 -2.92 -10.69 4.65
C GLU A 59 -3.80 -9.66 3.94
N ILE A 60 -3.90 -8.45 4.51
CA ILE A 60 -4.61 -7.33 3.88
C ILE A 60 -3.93 -6.94 2.57
N ALA A 61 -2.59 -6.77 2.56
CA ALA A 61 -1.85 -6.40 1.37
C ALA A 61 -2.03 -7.42 0.25
N ASP A 62 -1.95 -8.72 0.55
CA ASP A 62 -2.13 -9.80 -0.43
C ASP A 62 -3.54 -9.83 -1.02
N LYS A 63 -4.56 -9.64 -0.19
CA LYS A 63 -5.96 -9.54 -0.65
C LYS A 63 -6.14 -8.47 -1.72
N TYR A 64 -5.40 -7.36 -1.63
CA TYR A 64 -5.46 -6.25 -2.57
C TYR A 64 -4.31 -6.24 -3.59
N LYS A 65 -3.53 -7.32 -3.69
CA LYS A 65 -2.39 -7.45 -4.62
C LYS A 65 -1.28 -6.40 -4.40
N LEU A 66 -1.08 -5.99 -3.15
CA LEU A 66 -0.06 -5.03 -2.72
C LEU A 66 1.06 -5.66 -1.89
N GLY A 67 1.09 -6.99 -1.77
CA GLY A 67 2.04 -7.71 -0.90
C GLY A 67 3.51 -7.36 -1.14
N GLU A 68 3.91 -7.23 -2.40
CA GLU A 68 5.29 -6.88 -2.79
C GLU A 68 5.64 -5.40 -2.55
N LEU A 69 4.65 -4.56 -2.27
CA LEU A 69 4.82 -3.11 -2.02
C LEU A 69 4.76 -2.79 -0.53
N LEU A 70 4.54 -3.78 0.33
CA LEU A 70 4.47 -3.59 1.78
C LEU A 70 5.87 -3.26 2.32
N LEU A 71 5.97 -2.15 3.04
CA LEU A 71 7.22 -1.69 3.65
C LEU A 71 7.33 -2.20 5.09
N GLY A 72 8.53 -2.59 5.52
CA GLY A 72 8.85 -2.88 6.93
C GLY A 72 8.80 -4.36 7.35
N GLU A 73 9.28 -5.27 6.50
CA GLU A 73 9.62 -6.65 6.88
C GLU A 73 10.78 -6.75 7.87
#